data_AF-A0A1G0X0N3-F1
#
_entry.id   AF-A0A1G0X0N3-F1
#
_cell.length_a   1.000
_cell.length_b   1.000
_cell.length_c   1.000
_cell.angle_alpha   90.00
_cell.angle_beta   90.00
_cell.angle_gamma   90.00
#
_symmetry.space_group_name_H-M   'P 1'
#
loop_
_entity.id
_entity.type
_entity.pdbx_description
1 polymer ?
#
loop_
_entity_poly.entity_id
_entity_poly.type
_entity_poly.pdbx_seq_one_letter_code
_entity_poly.pdbx_strand_id
1 'polypeptide(L)'
;MRSEDEAVGSLRKYVKTLLALPPKKNAVIMGLAPLFYQGVKLAVINASGELIDSSIIHPFTPVLAAEEAIKDLAKLIIKHKISWVAIGSAKLALATKQLIDIVLMRYPDLACKVKIVDSVGADGCNASLSIARRLQDPRQELAKIDPLILGKKYLALINQERLIKEVKSLMQSSNKITPKPQIPRNTMLADALLKWKTQQ
;
A
#
# COMPACT_ATOMS: atom_id res chain seq x y z
N MET A 1 8.56 30.64 10.84
CA MET A 1 8.29 30.29 9.43
C MET A 1 9.15 29.09 9.08
N ARG A 2 8.59 28.00 8.55
CA ARG A 2 9.42 26.93 7.96
C ARG A 2 10.07 27.47 6.70
N SER A 3 11.36 27.25 6.51
CA SER A 3 12.02 27.63 5.26
C SER A 3 11.56 26.72 4.12
N GLU A 4 11.57 27.21 2.89
CA GLU A 4 11.27 26.40 1.71
C GLU A 4 12.21 25.17 1.62
N ASP A 5 13.48 25.31 2.02
CA ASP A 5 14.45 24.22 2.02
C ASP A 5 14.11 23.11 3.03
N GLU A 6 13.59 23.46 4.21
CA GLU A 6 13.07 22.47 5.17
C GLU A 6 11.86 21.71 4.61
N ALA A 7 10.99 22.42 3.88
CA ALA A 7 9.84 21.80 3.21
C ALA A 7 10.29 20.83 2.11
N VAL A 8 11.29 21.20 1.31
CA VAL A 8 11.91 20.33 0.30
C VAL A 8 12.53 19.09 0.95
N GLY A 9 13.26 19.24 2.07
CA GLY A 9 13.81 18.12 2.81
C GLY A 9 12.71 17.14 3.29
N SER A 10 11.60 17.67 3.77
CA SER A 10 10.43 16.89 4.20
C SER A 10 9.75 16.16 3.03
N LEU A 11 9.58 16.83 1.89
CA LEU A 11 9.06 16.25 0.65
C LEU A 11 9.94 15.07 0.19
N ARG A 12 11.26 15.27 0.16
CA ARG A 12 12.22 14.23 -0.22
C ARG A 12 12.10 12.99 0.67
N LYS A 13 11.99 13.18 1.98
CA LYS A 13 11.83 12.08 2.95
C LYS A 13 10.50 11.35 2.72
N TYR A 14 9.41 12.07 2.49
CA TYR A 14 8.10 11.50 2.21
C TYR A 14 8.12 10.63 0.94
N VAL A 15 8.54 11.18 -0.20
CA VAL A 15 8.58 10.45 -1.49
C VAL A 15 9.49 9.22 -1.40
N LYS A 16 10.67 9.35 -0.77
CA LYS A 16 11.56 8.20 -0.53
C LYS A 16 10.90 7.11 0.30
N THR A 17 10.09 7.47 1.28
CA THR A 17 9.37 6.50 2.13
C THR A 17 8.34 5.72 1.33
N LEU A 18 7.62 6.39 0.43
CA LEU A 18 6.67 5.74 -0.48
C LEU A 18 7.37 4.74 -1.42
N LEU A 19 8.52 5.13 -2.00
CA LEU A 19 9.29 4.31 -2.95
C LEU A 19 10.11 3.17 -2.30
N ALA A 20 10.31 3.24 -0.99
CA ALA A 20 11.05 2.24 -0.22
C ALA A 20 10.16 1.09 0.27
N LEU A 21 8.84 1.15 0.06
CA LEU A 21 7.95 0.06 0.44
C LEU A 21 8.31 -1.21 -0.35
N PRO A 22 8.52 -2.37 0.32
CA PRO A 22 8.87 -3.60 -0.36
C PRO A 22 7.68 -4.12 -1.17
N PRO A 23 7.84 -4.38 -2.48
CA PRO A 23 6.75 -4.85 -3.33
C PRO A 23 6.26 -6.24 -2.89
N LYS A 24 4.94 -6.47 -2.95
CA LYS A 24 4.31 -7.77 -2.70
C LYS A 24 3.96 -8.43 -4.03
N LYS A 25 5.01 -8.88 -4.73
CA LYS A 25 4.88 -9.62 -5.99
C LYS A 25 4.22 -10.98 -5.77
N ASN A 26 3.55 -11.48 -6.80
CA ASN A 26 2.90 -12.79 -6.84
C ASN A 26 1.88 -13.04 -5.71
N ALA A 27 1.21 -11.98 -5.26
CA ALA A 27 0.16 -12.06 -4.24
C ALA A 27 -1.17 -11.61 -4.81
N VAL A 28 -2.26 -12.26 -4.39
CA VAL A 28 -3.62 -11.75 -4.61
C VAL A 28 -3.89 -10.69 -3.56
N ILE A 29 -4.22 -9.47 -4.01
CA ILE A 29 -4.34 -8.29 -3.15
C ILE A 29 -5.75 -7.71 -3.29
N MET A 30 -6.38 -7.43 -2.15
CA MET A 30 -7.61 -6.63 -2.10
C MET A 30 -7.29 -5.21 -1.66
N GLY A 31 -7.61 -4.22 -2.49
CA GLY A 31 -7.52 -2.81 -2.17
C GLY A 31 -8.83 -2.25 -1.62
N LEU A 32 -8.76 -1.52 -0.52
CA LEU A 32 -9.87 -0.84 0.14
C LEU A 32 -9.66 0.67 0.07
N ALA A 33 -10.61 1.37 -0.54
CA ALA A 33 -10.67 2.82 -0.57
C ALA A 33 -11.86 3.30 0.26
N PRO A 34 -11.66 3.62 1.56
CA PRO A 34 -12.75 4.00 2.44
C PRO A 34 -13.21 5.44 2.19
N LEU A 35 -14.48 5.60 1.87
CA LEU A 35 -15.17 6.88 1.67
C LEU A 35 -16.33 6.95 2.67
N PHE A 36 -16.61 8.13 3.22
CA PHE A 36 -17.55 8.27 4.34
C PHE A 36 -18.99 7.88 3.95
N TYR A 37 -19.68 8.70 3.15
CA TYR A 37 -21.07 8.42 2.75
C TYR A 37 -21.20 7.43 1.60
N GLN A 38 -20.14 7.23 0.81
CA GLN A 38 -20.15 6.36 -0.37
C GLN A 38 -19.77 4.90 -0.06
N GLY A 39 -19.47 4.59 1.21
CA GLY A 39 -18.99 3.27 1.62
C GLY A 39 -17.50 3.04 1.31
N VAL A 40 -17.05 1.81 1.50
CA VAL A 40 -15.69 1.37 1.20
C VAL A 40 -15.68 0.65 -0.14
N LYS A 41 -15.00 1.24 -1.13
CA LYS A 41 -14.81 0.60 -2.43
C LYS A 41 -13.74 -0.47 -2.33
N LEU A 42 -13.99 -1.61 -2.97
CA LEU A 42 -13.14 -2.78 -3.02
C LEU A 42 -12.67 -3.01 -4.46
N ALA A 43 -11.42 -3.44 -4.60
CA ALA A 43 -10.90 -4.00 -5.85
C ALA A 43 -9.98 -5.16 -5.50
N VAL A 44 -10.16 -6.30 -6.16
CA VAL A 44 -9.29 -7.47 -6.00
C VAL A 44 -8.45 -7.59 -7.25
N ILE A 45 -7.13 -7.70 -7.07
CA ILE A 45 -6.18 -7.97 -8.14
C ILE A 45 -5.54 -9.33 -7.96
N ASN A 46 -5.28 -10.01 -9.07
CA ASN A 46 -4.52 -11.26 -9.08
C ASN A 46 -3.00 -11.00 -8.97
N ALA A 47 -2.23 -12.07 -9.05
CA ALA A 47 -0.76 -12.03 -8.98
C ALA A 47 -0.10 -11.19 -10.09
N SER A 48 -0.73 -11.04 -11.26
CA SER A 48 -0.24 -10.21 -12.38
C SER A 48 -0.67 -8.74 -12.28
N GLY A 49 -1.58 -8.40 -11.36
CA GLY A 49 -2.07 -7.02 -11.17
C GLY A 49 -3.31 -6.68 -11.99
N GLU A 50 -3.94 -7.68 -12.59
CA GLU A 50 -5.21 -7.58 -13.30
C GLU A 50 -6.38 -7.55 -12.30
N LEU A 51 -7.37 -6.72 -12.59
CA LEU A 51 -8.58 -6.62 -11.79
C LEU A 51 -9.44 -7.88 -12.01
N ILE A 52 -9.77 -8.59 -10.93
CA ILE A 52 -10.58 -9.81 -10.98
C ILE A 52 -11.96 -9.65 -10.34
N ASP A 53 -12.11 -8.72 -9.40
CA ASP A 53 -13.40 -8.44 -8.75
C ASP A 53 -13.42 -7.02 -8.19
N SER A 54 -14.59 -6.40 -8.09
CA SER A 54 -14.78 -5.08 -7.51
C SER A 54 -16.17 -4.94 -6.93
N SER A 55 -16.28 -4.31 -5.77
CA SER A 55 -17.57 -4.10 -5.10
C SER A 55 -17.51 -2.89 -4.16
N ILE A 56 -18.63 -2.57 -3.51
CA ILE A 56 -18.72 -1.51 -2.51
C ILE A 56 -19.44 -2.10 -1.30
N ILE A 57 -18.90 -1.85 -0.11
CA ILE A 57 -19.52 -2.24 1.16
C ILE A 57 -19.82 -1.00 2.01
N HIS A 58 -20.81 -1.07 2.88
CA HIS A 58 -21.24 0.05 3.72
C HIS A 58 -21.08 -0.26 5.23
N PRO A 59 -19.86 -0.55 5.72
CA PRO A 59 -19.66 -1.04 7.08
C PRO A 59 -19.90 0.02 8.17
N PHE A 60 -20.07 1.30 7.81
CA PHE A 60 -20.17 2.42 8.75
C PHE A 60 -21.56 3.08 8.78
N THR A 61 -22.56 2.54 8.06
CA THR A 61 -23.90 3.13 7.94
C THR A 61 -24.96 2.07 7.59
N PRO A 62 -26.19 2.06 8.19
CA PRO A 62 -26.51 1.92 9.62
C PRO A 62 -26.17 0.50 10.16
N VAL A 63 -26.44 0.24 11.46
CA VAL A 63 -25.95 -0.91 12.26
C VAL A 63 -26.03 -2.29 11.59
N LEU A 64 -27.08 -2.61 10.82
CA LEU A 64 -27.22 -3.91 10.15
C LEU A 64 -26.19 -4.15 9.02
N ALA A 65 -25.65 -3.09 8.43
CA ALA A 65 -24.72 -3.19 7.30
C ALA A 65 -23.31 -3.63 7.69
N ALA A 66 -22.94 -3.56 8.98
CA ALA A 66 -21.62 -3.98 9.45
C ALA A 66 -21.44 -5.49 9.43
N GLU A 67 -22.44 -6.25 9.91
CA GLU A 67 -22.41 -7.72 9.91
C GLU A 67 -22.44 -8.29 8.48
N GLU A 68 -23.21 -7.68 7.59
CA GLU A 68 -23.22 -8.03 6.17
C GLU A 68 -21.87 -7.78 5.52
N ALA A 69 -21.27 -6.60 5.77
CA ALA A 69 -19.93 -6.27 5.26
C ALA A 69 -18.86 -7.25 5.77
N ILE A 70 -18.92 -7.69 7.03
CA ILE A 70 -17.99 -8.69 7.58
C ILE A 70 -18.12 -10.03 6.83
N LYS A 71 -19.36 -10.49 6.60
CA LYS A 71 -19.61 -11.74 5.86
C LYS A 71 -19.15 -11.64 4.41
N ASP A 72 -19.41 -10.53 3.75
CA ASP A 72 -19.03 -10.34 2.35
C ASP A 72 -17.52 -10.20 2.17
N LEU A 73 -16.84 -9.51 3.09
CA LEU A 73 -15.38 -9.48 3.15
C LEU A 73 -14.79 -10.89 3.32
N ALA A 74 -15.31 -11.67 4.26
CA ALA A 74 -14.85 -13.05 4.47
C ALA A 74 -15.05 -13.92 3.21
N LYS A 75 -16.24 -13.86 2.58
CA LYS A 75 -16.52 -14.57 1.33
C LYS A 75 -15.54 -14.19 0.22
N LEU A 76 -15.24 -12.90 0.05
CA LEU A 76 -14.29 -12.44 -0.97
C LEU A 76 -12.87 -12.93 -0.68
N ILE A 77 -12.42 -12.87 0.58
CA ILE A 77 -11.09 -13.35 0.99
C ILE A 77 -10.94 -14.84 0.67
N ILE A 78 -11.96 -15.65 0.97
CA ILE A 78 -11.96 -17.09 0.70
C ILE A 78 -12.01 -17.37 -0.81
N LYS A 79 -12.99 -16.77 -1.52
CA LYS A 79 -13.24 -16.98 -2.95
C LYS A 79 -11.99 -16.74 -3.79
N HIS A 80 -11.29 -15.64 -3.52
CA HIS A 80 -10.13 -15.22 -4.31
C HIS A 80 -8.78 -15.60 -3.68
N LYS A 81 -8.78 -16.29 -2.54
CA LYS A 81 -7.56 -16.65 -1.77
C LYS A 81 -6.66 -15.43 -1.51
N ILE A 82 -7.26 -14.36 -1.00
CA ILE A 82 -6.58 -13.08 -0.80
C ILE A 82 -5.48 -13.22 0.26
N SER A 83 -4.26 -12.88 -0.11
CA SER A 83 -3.09 -12.94 0.78
C SER A 83 -2.84 -11.61 1.49
N TRP A 84 -3.24 -10.49 0.87
CA TRP A 84 -3.00 -9.15 1.39
C TRP A 84 -4.21 -8.23 1.21
N VAL A 85 -4.49 -7.42 2.23
CA VAL A 85 -5.46 -6.33 2.19
C VAL A 85 -4.71 -5.00 2.28
N ALA A 86 -4.81 -4.18 1.24
CA ALA A 86 -4.26 -2.84 1.16
C ALA A 86 -5.35 -1.82 1.49
N ILE A 87 -5.14 -0.97 2.49
CA ILE A 87 -6.12 0.04 2.92
C ILE A 87 -5.58 1.43 2.60
N GLY A 88 -6.32 2.23 1.84
CA GLY A 88 -5.94 3.61 1.54
C GLY A 88 -5.90 4.48 2.78
N SER A 89 -4.85 5.30 2.91
CA SER A 89 -4.70 6.27 4.00
C SER A 89 -5.72 7.40 3.89
N ALA A 90 -6.90 7.20 4.45
CA ALA A 90 -7.94 8.22 4.56
C ALA A 90 -8.43 8.32 6.01
N LYS A 91 -9.36 9.24 6.27
CA LYS A 91 -9.94 9.49 7.60
C LYS A 91 -10.47 8.21 8.26
N LEU A 92 -11.02 7.29 7.47
CA LEU A 92 -11.59 6.03 7.93
C LEU A 92 -10.63 4.83 7.82
N ALA A 93 -9.35 5.03 7.51
CA ALA A 93 -8.40 3.92 7.35
C ALA A 93 -8.27 3.07 8.61
N LEU A 94 -8.23 3.70 9.79
CA LEU A 94 -8.12 2.99 11.07
C LEU A 94 -9.39 2.19 11.37
N ALA A 95 -10.58 2.78 11.18
CA ALA A 95 -11.84 2.08 11.35
C ALA A 95 -11.99 0.91 10.36
N THR A 96 -11.53 1.08 9.12
CA THR A 96 -11.51 0.02 8.11
C THR A 96 -10.53 -1.10 8.47
N LYS A 97 -9.37 -0.76 9.04
CA LYS A 97 -8.44 -1.75 9.58
C LYS A 97 -9.07 -2.55 10.70
N GLN A 98 -9.74 -1.89 11.65
CA GLN A 98 -10.43 -2.56 12.76
C GLN A 98 -11.52 -3.51 12.26
N LEU A 99 -12.26 -3.13 11.21
CA LEU A 99 -13.23 -4.02 10.56
C LEU A 99 -12.57 -5.30 10.03
N ILE A 100 -11.42 -5.17 9.35
CA ILE A 100 -10.67 -6.33 8.85
C ILE A 100 -10.10 -7.16 10.00
N ASP A 101 -9.60 -6.51 11.07
CA ASP A 101 -9.14 -7.22 12.26
C ASP A 101 -10.28 -8.05 12.89
N ILE A 102 -11.51 -7.52 12.94
CA ILE A 102 -12.72 -8.25 13.37
C ILE A 102 -13.01 -9.45 12.45
N VAL A 103 -12.89 -9.29 11.13
CA VAL A 103 -13.04 -10.40 10.18
C VAL A 103 -12.03 -11.50 10.47
N LEU A 104 -10.75 -11.15 10.67
CA LEU A 104 -9.69 -12.12 10.95
C LEU A 104 -9.84 -12.80 12.32
N MET A 105 -10.35 -12.09 13.33
CA MET A 105 -10.68 -12.70 14.61
C MET A 105 -11.84 -13.70 14.51
N ARG A 106 -12.85 -13.41 13.68
CA ARG A 106 -14.03 -14.28 13.50
C ARG A 106 -13.78 -15.47 12.58
N TYR A 107 -12.82 -15.34 11.67
CA TYR A 107 -12.43 -16.38 10.72
C TYR A 107 -10.91 -16.61 10.81
N PRO A 108 -10.42 -17.31 11.86
CA PRO A 108 -8.99 -17.43 12.14
C PRO A 108 -8.20 -18.21 11.07
N ASP A 109 -8.88 -19.02 10.25
CA ASP A 109 -8.26 -19.76 9.14
C ASP A 109 -7.85 -18.87 7.96
N LEU A 110 -8.27 -17.59 7.96
CA LEU A 110 -7.90 -16.64 6.91
C LEU A 110 -6.45 -16.16 7.09
N ALA A 111 -5.55 -16.66 6.25
CA ALA A 111 -4.14 -16.27 6.22
C ALA A 111 -3.88 -14.94 5.47
N CYS A 112 -4.65 -13.88 5.75
CA CYS A 112 -4.51 -12.59 5.08
C CYS A 112 -3.76 -11.57 5.96
N LYS A 113 -2.90 -10.75 5.35
CA LYS A 113 -2.15 -9.68 6.03
C LYS A 113 -2.67 -8.30 5.64
N VAL A 114 -2.71 -7.37 6.58
CA VAL A 114 -3.26 -6.03 6.35
C VAL A 114 -2.15 -4.99 6.32
N LYS A 115 -2.22 -4.04 5.37
CA LYS A 115 -1.30 -2.90 5.28
C LYS A 115 -2.05 -1.63 4.90
N ILE A 116 -1.82 -0.55 5.63
CA ILE A 116 -2.24 0.78 5.22
C ILE A 116 -1.23 1.33 4.20
N VAL A 117 -1.73 1.84 3.09
CA VAL A 117 -0.99 2.34 1.94
C VAL A 117 -1.41 3.78 1.67
N ASP A 118 -0.46 4.63 1.29
CA ASP A 118 -0.75 6.02 0.97
C ASP A 118 -1.74 6.11 -0.22
N SER A 119 -2.77 6.93 -0.08
CA SER A 119 -3.85 7.12 -1.06
C SER A 119 -3.66 8.35 -1.97
N VAL A 120 -2.52 9.05 -1.89
CA VAL A 120 -2.26 10.26 -2.68
C VAL A 120 -2.48 10.02 -4.18
N GLY A 121 -3.37 10.78 -4.82
CA GLY A 121 -3.69 10.60 -6.24
C GLY A 121 -4.45 9.31 -6.58
N ALA A 122 -4.92 8.56 -5.59
CA ALA A 122 -5.86 7.45 -5.77
C ALA A 122 -7.29 8.00 -5.54
N ASP A 123 -7.91 8.50 -6.61
CA ASP A 123 -9.22 9.15 -6.55
C ASP A 123 -10.28 8.41 -7.40
N GLY A 124 -11.56 8.71 -7.13
CA GLY A 124 -12.68 8.27 -7.96
C GLY A 124 -12.99 6.77 -7.88
N CYS A 125 -13.22 6.16 -9.05
CA CYS A 125 -13.62 4.76 -9.19
C CYS A 125 -12.43 3.80 -9.06
N ASN A 126 -11.24 4.26 -9.46
CA ASN A 126 -10.03 3.43 -9.53
C ASN A 126 -9.19 3.52 -8.25
N ALA A 127 -9.65 4.23 -7.22
CA ALA A 127 -8.90 4.42 -5.99
C ALA A 127 -8.50 3.08 -5.33
N SER A 128 -9.45 2.16 -5.16
CA SER A 128 -9.21 0.83 -4.58
C SER A 128 -8.22 0.00 -5.41
N LEU A 129 -8.34 0.06 -6.75
CA LEU A 129 -7.43 -0.61 -7.67
C LEU A 129 -6.00 -0.04 -7.58
N SER A 130 -5.85 1.28 -7.54
CA SER A 130 -4.53 1.91 -7.39
C SER A 130 -3.91 1.55 -6.03
N ILE A 131 -4.70 1.55 -4.95
CA ILE A 131 -4.24 1.13 -3.61
C ILE A 131 -3.74 -0.31 -3.62
N ALA A 132 -4.46 -1.23 -4.27
CA ALA A 132 -4.03 -2.63 -4.41
C ALA A 132 -2.69 -2.73 -5.18
N ARG A 133 -2.60 -2.05 -6.33
CA ARG A 133 -1.39 -2.04 -7.19
C ARG A 133 -0.20 -1.38 -6.52
N ARG A 134 -0.40 -0.36 -5.68
CA ARG A 134 0.67 0.25 -4.87
C ARG A 134 1.26 -0.74 -3.89
N LEU A 135 0.47 -1.65 -3.31
CA LEU A 135 1.04 -2.68 -2.43
C LEU A 135 1.81 -3.73 -3.23
N GLN A 136 1.35 -4.04 -4.45
CA GLN A 136 2.01 -4.98 -5.36
C GLN A 136 3.37 -4.46 -5.83
N ASP A 137 3.39 -3.26 -6.42
CA ASP A 137 4.59 -2.54 -6.85
C ASP A 137 4.40 -1.02 -6.66
N PRO A 138 4.86 -0.45 -5.53
CA PRO A 138 4.71 0.96 -5.25
C PRO A 138 5.35 1.85 -6.30
N ARG A 139 6.51 1.45 -6.85
CA ARG A 139 7.27 2.30 -7.78
C ARG A 139 6.57 2.41 -9.11
N GLN A 140 6.13 1.27 -9.64
CA GLN A 140 5.41 1.23 -10.91
C GLN A 140 4.10 2.02 -10.85
N GLU A 141 3.36 1.91 -9.73
CA GLU A 141 2.07 2.57 -9.60
C GLU A 141 2.22 4.08 -9.30
N LEU A 142 3.16 4.48 -8.44
CA LEU A 142 3.41 5.90 -8.13
C LEU A 142 4.00 6.67 -9.32
N ALA A 143 4.71 6.00 -10.23
CA ALA A 143 5.23 6.61 -11.46
C ALA A 143 4.14 7.11 -12.42
N LYS A 144 2.89 6.63 -12.27
CA LYS A 144 1.73 7.05 -13.06
C LYS A 144 1.11 8.37 -12.56
N ILE A 145 1.50 8.82 -11.36
CA ILE A 145 0.91 9.97 -10.69
C ILE A 145 1.65 11.24 -11.09
N ASP A 146 0.92 12.33 -11.32
CA ASP A 146 1.50 13.65 -11.52
C ASP A 146 2.36 14.04 -10.30
N PRO A 147 3.63 14.43 -10.49
CA PRO A 147 4.49 14.95 -9.42
C PRO A 147 3.84 16.02 -8.52
N LEU A 148 3.01 16.90 -9.07
CA LEU A 148 2.27 17.91 -8.31
C LEU A 148 1.28 17.28 -7.35
N ILE A 149 0.58 16.23 -7.80
CA ILE A 149 -0.38 15.50 -6.96
C ILE A 149 0.37 14.73 -5.87
N LEU A 150 1.46 14.05 -6.22
CA LEU A 150 2.29 13.30 -5.26
C LEU A 150 2.86 14.22 -4.16
N GLY A 151 3.25 15.44 -4.54
CA GLY A 151 3.75 16.47 -3.63
C GLY A 151 2.69 17.42 -3.07
N LYS A 152 1.38 17.17 -3.29
CA LYS A 152 0.30 18.14 -3.03
C LYS A 152 0.34 18.79 -1.65
N LYS A 153 0.72 18.01 -0.62
CA LYS A 153 0.88 18.47 0.77
C LYS A 153 1.89 19.62 0.94
N TYR A 154 2.83 19.78 0.01
CA TYR A 154 3.93 20.73 0.08
C TYR A 154 3.78 21.91 -0.89
N LEU A 155 2.72 21.96 -1.72
CA LEU A 155 2.51 23.02 -2.71
C LEU A 155 2.38 24.42 -2.10
N ALA A 156 1.91 24.53 -0.86
CA ALA A 156 1.80 25.82 -0.16
C ALA A 156 3.15 26.32 0.39
N LEU A 157 4.19 25.49 0.37
CA LEU A 157 5.49 25.77 0.99
C LEU A 157 6.65 25.80 -0.01
N ILE A 158 6.46 25.28 -1.22
CA ILE A 158 7.49 25.10 -2.23
C ILE A 158 6.95 25.60 -3.57
N ASN A 159 7.78 26.31 -4.33
CA ASN A 159 7.46 26.66 -5.71
C ASN A 159 7.13 25.41 -6.56
N GLN A 160 6.11 25.48 -7.42
CA GLN A 160 5.62 24.34 -8.20
C GLN A 160 6.69 23.72 -9.10
N GLU A 161 7.48 24.53 -9.81
CA GLU A 161 8.53 24.05 -10.71
C GLU A 161 9.61 23.30 -9.92
N ARG A 162 9.99 23.87 -8.77
CA ARG A 162 10.96 23.25 -7.84
C ARG A 162 10.42 21.92 -7.32
N LEU A 163 9.16 21.87 -6.89
CA LEU A 163 8.52 20.63 -6.41
C LEU A 163 8.49 19.55 -7.49
N ILE A 164 8.08 19.88 -8.72
CA ILE A 164 8.05 18.94 -9.83
C ILE A 164 9.46 18.38 -10.10
N LYS A 165 10.46 19.25 -10.16
CA LYS A 165 11.86 18.88 -10.41
C LYS A 165 12.37 17.91 -9.34
N GLU A 166 12.10 18.20 -8.06
CA GLU A 166 12.50 17.38 -6.93
C GLU A 166 11.86 15.99 -6.96
N VAL A 167 10.54 15.93 -7.15
CA VAL A 167 9.81 14.66 -7.22
C VAL A 167 10.29 13.81 -8.40
N LYS A 168 10.41 14.39 -9.60
CA LYS A 168 10.91 13.66 -10.80
C LYS A 168 12.31 13.11 -10.57
N SER A 169 13.21 13.89 -9.97
CA SER A 169 14.57 13.46 -9.65
C SER A 169 14.59 12.24 -8.70
N LEU A 170 13.71 12.23 -7.68
CA LEU A 170 13.59 11.10 -6.75
C LEU A 170 13.03 9.84 -7.40
N MET A 171 12.05 9.98 -8.30
CA MET A 171 11.48 8.86 -9.05
C MET A 171 12.53 8.21 -9.96
N GLN A 172 13.33 9.03 -10.67
CA GLN A 172 14.38 8.55 -11.56
C GLN A 172 15.56 7.91 -10.82
N SER A 173 15.99 8.50 -9.70
CA SER A 173 17.09 7.95 -8.88
C SER A 173 16.71 6.62 -8.23
N SER A 174 15.43 6.44 -7.85
CA SER A 174 14.95 5.20 -7.24
C SER A 174 14.87 4.01 -8.23
N ASN A 175 14.76 4.26 -9.53
CA ASN A 175 14.81 3.22 -10.57
C ASN A 175 16.21 2.60 -10.74
N LYS A 176 17.28 3.30 -10.30
CA LYS A 176 18.65 2.76 -10.29
C LYS A 176 18.96 1.93 -9.04
N ILE A 177 18.07 1.94 -8.04
CA ILE A 177 18.24 1.18 -6.80
C ILE A 177 17.61 -0.20 -7.00
N THR A 178 18.41 -1.12 -7.54
CA THR A 178 18.18 -2.56 -7.34
C THR A 178 18.06 -2.80 -5.84
N PRO A 179 17.03 -3.52 -5.35
CA PRO A 179 17.00 -3.90 -3.96
C PRO A 179 18.26 -4.72 -3.68
N LYS A 180 19.14 -4.19 -2.80
CA LYS A 180 20.26 -4.97 -2.29
C LYS A 180 19.63 -6.22 -1.66
N PRO A 181 19.98 -7.44 -2.09
CA PRO A 181 19.38 -8.64 -1.53
C PRO A 181 19.56 -8.57 -0.01
N GLN A 182 18.44 -8.50 0.71
CA GLN A 182 18.45 -8.65 2.15
C GLN A 182 18.74 -10.11 2.40
N ILE A 183 20.03 -10.43 2.55
CA ILE A 183 20.45 -11.71 3.11
C ILE A 183 19.82 -11.78 4.49
N PRO A 184 18.94 -12.76 4.78
CA PRO A 184 18.36 -12.89 6.10
C PRO A 184 19.50 -13.04 7.12
N ARG A 185 19.58 -12.10 8.08
CA ARG A 185 20.38 -12.26 9.29
C ARG A 185 19.71 -13.31 10.16
N ASN A 186 19.84 -14.58 9.77
CA ASN A 186 19.71 -15.70 10.69
C ASN A 186 20.92 -16.62 10.49
N THR A 187 21.88 -16.38 11.38
CA THR A 187 23.14 -17.08 11.63
C THR A 187 22.87 -18.49 12.15
N MET A 188 22.66 -19.42 11.22
CA MET A 188 22.99 -20.83 11.40
C MET A 188 23.64 -21.40 10.14
N LEU A 189 23.15 -21.02 8.95
CA LEU A 189 23.71 -21.47 7.67
C LEU A 189 25.06 -20.82 7.33
N ALA A 190 25.29 -19.57 7.74
CA ALA A 190 26.57 -18.89 7.52
C ALA A 190 27.71 -19.50 8.35
N ASP A 191 27.43 -19.89 9.61
CA ASP A 191 28.42 -20.52 10.50
C ASP A 191 28.72 -21.97 10.10
N ALA A 192 27.73 -22.69 9.55
CA ALA A 192 27.94 -24.04 9.02
C ALA A 192 28.86 -24.04 7.78
N LEU A 193 28.71 -23.05 6.89
CA LEU A 193 29.57 -22.90 5.71
C LEU A 193 31.00 -22.47 6.05
N LEU A 194 31.19 -21.71 7.12
CA LEU A 194 32.53 -21.32 7.58
C LEU A 194 33.30 -22.49 8.21
N LYS A 195 32.61 -23.37 8.96
CA LYS A 195 33.20 -24.58 9.56
C LYS A 195 33.61 -25.63 8.53
N TRP A 196 32.90 -25.74 7.41
CA TRP A 196 33.24 -26.70 6.35
C TRP A 196 34.53 -26.32 5.61
N LYS A 197 34.82 -25.02 5.48
CA LYS A 197 36.03 -24.52 4.81
C LYS A 197 37.31 -24.60 5.64
N THR A 198 37.22 -24.75 6.96
CA THR A 198 38.37 -24.84 7.86
C THR A 198 38.76 -26.28 8.21
N GLN A 199 38.09 -27.29 7.65
CA GLN A 199 38.38 -28.71 7.84
C GLN A 199 38.92 -29.42 6.58
N GLN A 200 39.41 -28.67 5.59
CA GLN A 200 40.30 -29.15 4.53
C GLN A 200 41.63 -28.39 4.61
#